data_AF-A0A0R3QDW7-F1
#
_entry.id   AF-A0A0R3QDW7-F1
#
_cell.length_a   1.000
_cell.length_b   1.000
_cell.length_c   1.000
_cell.angle_alpha   90.00
_cell.angle_beta   90.00
_cell.angle_gamma   90.00
#
_symmetry.space_group_name_H-M   'P 1'
#
loop_
_entity.id
_entity.type
_entity.pdbx_description
1 polymer ?
#
loop_
_entity_poly.entity_id
_entity_poly.type
_entity_poly.pdbx_seq_one_letter_code
_entity_poly.pdbx_strand_id
1 'polypeptide(L)'
;MSRVQQADGHQLISSFDSFLFDADGVLWLDDTPLPGAADFLRHLVSAGKNVFILTNNSTKTLDDYVNKCKRIGFDMLSDDHILSPAKVLAHILAKEKSDLPVYVVGSSGLQ
;
A
#
# COMPACT_ATOMS: atom_id res chain seq x y z
N MET A 1 -1.60 -31.03 -3.43
CA MET A 1 -0.85 -29.99 -2.66
C MET A 1 0.25 -29.48 -3.57
N SER A 2 0.12 -28.26 -4.12
CA SER A 2 1.19 -27.72 -4.97
C SER A 2 2.43 -27.49 -4.10
N ARG A 3 3.57 -28.02 -4.54
CA ARG A 3 4.86 -27.71 -3.94
C ARG A 3 5.07 -26.20 -4.11
N VAL A 4 5.22 -25.47 -3.01
CA VAL A 4 5.82 -24.14 -3.04
C VAL A 4 7.24 -24.36 -3.59
N GLN A 5 7.46 -24.01 -4.85
CA GLN A 5 8.81 -23.98 -5.41
C GLN A 5 9.57 -22.91 -4.63
N GLN A 6 10.73 -23.29 -4.07
CA GLN A 6 11.66 -22.30 -3.53
C GLN A 6 12.11 -21.42 -4.69
N ALA A 7 11.60 -20.19 -4.73
CA ALA A 7 12.08 -19.16 -5.63
C ALA A 7 13.23 -18.42 -4.94
N ASP A 8 14.33 -18.23 -5.66
CA ASP A 8 15.37 -17.30 -5.24
C ASP A 8 14.77 -15.88 -5.20
N GLY A 9 14.97 -15.15 -4.10
CA GLY A 9 14.47 -13.80 -3.94
C GLY A 9 14.98 -12.85 -5.02
N HIS A 10 16.22 -13.02 -5.49
CA HIS A 10 16.75 -12.21 -6.59
C HIS A 10 16.02 -12.48 -7.91
N GLN A 11 15.73 -13.75 -8.19
CA GLN A 11 14.98 -14.13 -9.37
C GLN A 11 13.55 -13.54 -9.31
N LEU A 12 12.91 -13.61 -8.14
CA LEU A 12 11.57 -13.03 -7.94
C LEU A 12 11.59 -11.52 -8.17
N ILE A 13 12.53 -10.80 -7.57
CA ILE A 13 12.66 -9.35 -7.75
C ILE A 13 12.90 -8.98 -9.22
N SER A 14 13.73 -9.76 -9.92
CA SER A 14 14.01 -9.51 -11.34
C SER A 14 12.81 -9.78 -12.26
N SER A 15 11.87 -10.63 -11.85
CA SER A 15 10.74 -11.08 -12.68
C SER A 15 9.55 -10.12 -12.69
N PHE A 16 9.50 -9.12 -11.80
CA PHE A 16 8.39 -8.19 -11.68
C PHE A 16 8.85 -6.74 -11.64
N ASP A 17 8.09 -5.84 -12.25
CA ASP A 17 8.35 -4.40 -12.24
C ASP A 17 7.74 -3.69 -11.03
N SER A 18 6.65 -4.25 -10.49
CA SER A 18 5.84 -3.64 -9.44
C SER A 18 5.55 -4.62 -8.31
N PHE A 19 5.64 -4.13 -7.07
CA PHE A 19 5.36 -4.87 -5.85
C PHE A 19 4.26 -4.15 -5.07
N LEU A 20 3.18 -4.87 -4.76
CA LEU A 20 2.09 -4.39 -3.94
C LEU A 20 2.13 -5.15 -2.63
N PHE A 21 2.33 -4.44 -1.52
CA PHE A 21 2.42 -5.02 -0.20
C PHE A 21 1.15 -4.76 0.59
N ASP A 22 0.68 -5.80 1.27
CA ASP A 22 -0.22 -5.60 2.40
C ASP A 22 0.48 -4.77 3.50
N ALA A 23 -0.30 -4.18 4.39
CA ALA A 23 0.14 -3.28 5.44
C ALA A 23 0.33 -3.99 6.79
N ASP A 24 -0.77 -4.17 7.54
CA ASP A 24 -0.75 -4.66 8.91
C ASP A 24 -0.38 -6.16 8.94
N GLY A 25 0.68 -6.51 9.67
CA GLY A 25 1.23 -7.87 9.73
C GLY A 25 2.22 -8.22 8.62
N VAL A 26 2.45 -7.33 7.65
CA VAL A 26 3.41 -7.52 6.56
C VAL A 26 4.51 -6.47 6.54
N LEU A 27 4.14 -5.20 6.70
CA LEU A 27 5.10 -4.09 6.77
C LEU A 27 5.27 -3.54 8.18
N TRP A 28 4.20 -3.57 8.97
CA TRP A 28 4.19 -3.06 10.35
C TRP A 28 3.17 -3.79 11.22
N LEU A 29 3.30 -3.65 12.53
CA LEU A 29 2.28 -3.96 13.52
C LEU A 29 1.97 -2.66 14.26
N ASP A 30 0.73 -2.19 14.14
CA ASP A 30 0.32 -0.86 14.62
C ASP A 30 1.30 0.22 14.13
N ASP A 31 1.92 0.99 15.03
CA ASP A 31 2.88 2.05 14.70
C ASP A 31 4.35 1.56 14.66
N THR A 32 4.58 0.24 14.72
CA THR A 32 5.93 -0.34 14.74
C THR A 32 6.25 -1.02 13.41
N PRO A 33 7.28 -0.56 12.66
CA PRO A 33 7.70 -1.24 11.44
C PRO A 33 8.25 -2.64 11.75
N LEU A 34 7.95 -3.61 10.89
CA LEU A 34 8.55 -4.93 11.02
C LEU A 34 10.06 -4.87 10.67
N PRO A 35 10.91 -5.67 11.34
CA PRO A 35 12.35 -5.68 11.09
C PRO A 35 12.68 -5.92 9.61
N GLY A 36 13.50 -5.05 9.02
CA GLY A 36 13.93 -5.13 7.62
C GLY A 36 12.91 -4.64 6.59
N ALA A 37 11.66 -4.31 6.97
CA ALA A 37 10.65 -3.87 6.02
C ALA A 37 11.06 -2.58 5.30
N ALA A 38 11.47 -1.55 6.06
CA ALA A 38 11.92 -0.27 5.50
C ALA A 38 13.12 -0.44 4.54
N ASP A 39 14.10 -1.25 4.93
CA ASP A 39 15.29 -1.52 4.12
C ASP A 39 14.95 -2.28 2.84
N PHE A 40 14.02 -3.23 2.92
CA PHE A 40 13.58 -3.99 1.77
C PHE A 40 12.81 -3.13 0.77
N LEU A 41 11.89 -2.29 1.24
CA LEU A 41 11.18 -1.35 0.37
C LEU A 41 12.16 -0.36 -0.29
N ARG A 42 13.15 0.15 0.47
CA ARG A 42 14.21 1.00 -0.10
C ARG A 42 15.02 0.26 -1.15
N HIS A 43 15.36 -1.00 -0.90
CA HIS A 43 16.08 -1.83 -1.86
C HIS A 43 15.30 -1.96 -3.18
N LEU A 44 14.00 -2.27 -3.12
CA LEU A 44 13.14 -2.37 -4.29
C LEU A 44 13.07 -1.04 -5.06
N VAL A 45 12.83 0.07 -4.38
CA VAL A 45 12.80 1.41 -4.99
C VAL A 45 14.15 1.74 -5.65
N SER A 46 15.27 1.47 -4.96
CA SER A 46 16.62 1.69 -5.50
C SER A 46 16.95 0.81 -6.70
N ALA A 47 16.31 -0.37 -6.80
CA ALA A 47 16.39 -1.27 -7.94
C ALA A 47 15.44 -0.89 -9.08
N GLY A 48 14.80 0.28 -9.02
CA GLY A 48 13.89 0.78 -10.05
C GLY A 48 12.54 0.10 -10.07
N LYS A 49 12.14 -0.58 -8.98
CA LYS A 49 10.83 -1.22 -8.87
C LYS A 49 9.78 -0.23 -8.38
N ASN A 50 8.56 -0.34 -8.90
CA ASN A 50 7.43 0.40 -8.35
C ASN A 50 6.94 -0.31 -7.08
N VAL A 51 6.78 0.44 -5.99
CA VAL A 51 6.40 -0.12 -4.69
C VAL A 51 5.13 0.56 -4.22
N PHE A 52 4.11 -0.23 -3.91
CA PHE A 52 2.83 0.26 -3.43
C PHE A 52 2.44 -0.46 -2.13
N ILE A 53 1.71 0.26 -1.28
CA ILE A 53 0.99 -0.31 -0.15
C ILE A 53 -0.47 -0.46 -0.57
N LEU A 54 -0.98 -1.67 -0.47
CA LEU A 54 -2.37 -2.01 -0.72
C LEU A 54 -3.01 -2.45 0.60
N THR A 55 -3.91 -1.65 1.13
CA THR A 55 -4.59 -1.92 2.40
C THR A 55 -6.10 -2.00 2.21
N ASN A 56 -6.77 -2.82 3.01
CA ASN A 56 -8.23 -2.86 3.10
C ASN A 56 -8.78 -1.97 4.23
N ASN A 57 -7.92 -1.26 4.94
CA ASN A 57 -8.31 -0.41 6.05
C ASN A 57 -8.85 0.93 5.53
N SER A 58 -10.11 1.21 5.85
CA SER A 58 -10.87 2.40 5.47
C SER A 58 -11.07 3.37 6.64
N THR A 59 -10.30 3.19 7.73
CA THR A 59 -10.37 4.01 8.93
C THR A 59 -9.48 5.25 8.88
N LYS A 60 -8.44 5.21 8.04
CA LYS A 60 -7.37 6.22 7.96
C LYS A 60 -7.42 6.93 6.61
N THR A 61 -7.14 8.23 6.64
CA THR A 61 -6.98 9.04 5.42
C THR A 61 -5.67 8.70 4.72
N LEU A 62 -5.51 9.12 3.46
CA LEU A 62 -4.23 8.99 2.76
C LEU A 62 -3.12 9.77 3.49
N ASP A 63 -3.43 10.97 3.98
CA ASP A 63 -2.49 11.77 4.76
C ASP A 63 -2.05 11.08 6.06
N ASP A 64 -2.97 10.39 6.75
CA ASP A 64 -2.62 9.59 7.92
C ASP A 64 -1.58 8.52 7.58
N TYR A 65 -1.76 7.82 6.46
CA TYR A 65 -0.80 6.81 6.01
C TYR A 65 0.53 7.41 5.57
N VAL A 66 0.53 8.52 4.83
CA VAL A 66 1.76 9.20 4.42
C VAL A 66 2.54 9.67 5.65
N ASN A 67 1.86 10.26 6.62
CA ASN A 67 2.48 10.71 7.88
C ASN A 67 3.00 9.53 8.71
N LYS A 68 2.27 8.41 8.74
CA LYS A 68 2.75 7.16 9.35
C LYS A 68 4.00 6.65 8.64
N CYS A 69 3.99 6.54 7.31
CA CYS A 69 5.11 6.07 6.50
C CYS A 69 6.37 6.88 6.79
N LYS A 70 6.27 8.22 6.79
CA LYS A 70 7.39 9.11 7.16
C LYS A 70 7.92 8.81 8.57
N ARG A 71 7.03 8.62 9.55
CA ARG A 71 7.40 8.36 10.95
C ARG A 71 8.13 7.02 11.13
N ILE A 72 7.75 5.99 10.38
CA ILE A 72 8.31 4.63 10.51
C ILE A 72 9.45 4.34 9.52
N GLY A 73 9.94 5.37 8.82
CA GLY A 73 11.11 5.27 7.92
C GLY A 73 10.78 4.73 6.53
N PHE A 74 9.55 4.92 6.06
CA PHE A 74 9.09 4.60 4.70
C PHE A 74 8.88 5.90 3.89
N ASP A 75 9.78 6.86 4.07
CA ASP A 75 9.75 8.22 3.56
C ASP A 75 9.85 8.33 2.02
N MET A 76 10.27 7.24 1.36
CA MET A 76 10.21 7.10 -0.10
C MET A 76 8.79 6.92 -0.66
N LEU A 77 7.79 6.67 0.19
CA LEU A 77 6.41 6.48 -0.24
C LEU A 77 5.58 7.77 -0.05
N SER A 78 4.80 8.08 -1.08
CA SER A 78 3.83 9.17 -1.11
C SER A 78 2.40 8.62 -1.21
N ASP A 79 1.41 9.52 -1.23
CA ASP A 79 0.00 9.22 -1.47
C ASP A 79 -0.27 8.41 -2.75
N ASP A 80 0.51 8.64 -3.81
CA ASP A 80 0.45 7.86 -5.05
C ASP A 80 0.86 6.39 -4.89
N HIS A 81 1.68 6.10 -3.87
CA HIS A 81 2.13 4.76 -3.57
C HIS A 81 1.14 4.00 -2.65
N ILE A 82 0.01 4.61 -2.29
CA ILE A 82 -0.94 4.03 -1.33
C ILE A 82 -2.29 3.81 -2.00
N LEU A 83 -2.75 2.57 -1.95
CA LEU A 83 -4.04 2.12 -2.45
C LEU A 83 -4.92 1.70 -1.27
N SER A 84 -5.91 2.54 -0.97
CA SER A 84 -6.94 2.26 0.02
C SER A 84 -8.29 1.98 -0.66
N PRO A 85 -9.25 1.34 0.03
CA PRO A 85 -10.58 1.10 -0.53
C PRO A 85 -11.28 2.40 -0.89
N ALA A 86 -11.06 3.48 -0.13
CA ALA A 86 -11.62 4.80 -0.40
C ALA A 86 -11.13 5.36 -1.74
N LYS A 87 -9.81 5.30 -2.01
CA LYS A 87 -9.21 5.77 -3.27
C LYS A 87 -9.75 4.98 -4.48
N VAL A 88 -9.86 3.66 -4.34
CA VAL A 88 -10.40 2.77 -5.39
C VAL A 88 -11.89 3.06 -5.63
N LEU A 89 -12.69 3.18 -4.58
CA LEU A 89 -14.12 3.46 -4.69
C LEU A 89 -14.37 4.83 -5.32
N ALA A 90 -13.64 5.87 -4.90
CA ALA A 90 -13.73 7.20 -5.48
C ALA A 90 -13.43 7.18 -6.99
N HIS A 91 -12.40 6.44 -7.42
CA HIS A 91 -12.08 6.28 -8.83
C HIS A 91 -13.20 5.60 -9.63
N ILE A 92 -13.81 4.54 -9.09
CA ILE A 92 -14.91 3.83 -9.73
C ILE A 92 -16.16 4.72 -9.83
N LEU A 93 -16.53 5.41 -8.73
CA LEU A 93 -17.68 6.30 -8.71
C LEU A 93 -17.52 7.48 -9.66
N ALA A 94 -16.33 8.08 -9.73
CA ALA A 94 -16.02 9.14 -10.68
C ALA A 94 -16.15 8.68 -12.15
N LYS A 95 -15.86 7.41 -12.43
CA LYS A 95 -15.96 6.83 -13.77
C LYS A 95 -17.39 6.47 -14.17
N GLU A 96 -18.18 5.93 -13.24
CA GLU A 96 -19.47 5.30 -13.57
C GLU A 96 -20.69 6.09 -13.14
N LYS A 97 -20.56 6.95 -12.11
CA LYS A 97 -21.69 7.55 -11.36
C LYS A 97 -21.36 8.96 -10.83
N SER A 98 -20.54 9.74 -11.53
CA SER A 98 -20.05 11.05 -11.07
C SER A 98 -21.14 12.06 -10.71
N ASP A 99 -22.31 11.93 -11.31
CA ASP A 99 -23.40 12.92 -11.21
C ASP A 99 -24.44 12.56 -10.14
N LEU A 100 -24.20 11.51 -9.35
CA LEU A 100 -25.12 11.04 -8.32
C LEU A 100 -24.65 11.41 -6.91
N PRO A 101 -25.56 11.81 -6.01
CA PRO A 101 -25.22 12.00 -4.61
C PRO A 101 -24.79 10.67 -3.98
N VAL A 102 -23.73 10.71 -3.17
CA VAL A 102 -23.20 9.55 -2.43
C VAL A 102 -23.47 9.73 -0.95
N TYR A 103 -24.13 8.75 -0.35
CA TYR A 103 -24.27 8.67 1.10
C TYR A 103 -23.12 7.85 1.68
N VAL A 104 -22.25 8.49 2.46
CA VAL A 104 -21.03 7.87 2.99
C VAL A 104 -21.33 7.20 4.34
N VAL A 105 -21.04 5.91 4.46
CA VAL A 105 -21.06 5.16 5.72
C VAL A 105 -19.65 4.69 6.04
N GLY A 106 -19.06 5.25 7.09
CA GLY A 106 -17.70 4.90 7.48
C GLY A 106 -17.04 5.97 8.33
N SER A 107 -15.71 5.93 8.35
CA SER A 107 -14.87 6.87 9.12
C SER A 107 -14.40 8.06 8.25
N SER A 108 -13.57 8.92 8.84
CA SER A 108 -12.85 9.98 8.12
C SER A 108 -11.97 9.46 6.98
N GLY A 109 -11.50 8.21 7.01
CA GLY A 109 -10.72 7.63 5.92
C GLY A 109 -11.49 7.42 4.62
N LEU A 110 -12.83 7.54 4.64
CA LEU A 110 -13.71 7.45 3.47
C LEU A 110 -14.22 8.82 2.98
N GLN A 111 -13.82 9.90 3.66
CA GLN A 111 -14.23 11.27 3.34
C GLN A 111 -13.16 12.01 2.54
#